data_AF-A0A9N9VPM0-F1
#
_entry.id   AF-A0A9N9VPM0-F1
#
_cell.length_a   1.000
_cell.length_b   1.000
_cell.length_c   1.000
_cell.angle_alpha   90.00
_cell.angle_beta   90.00
_cell.angle_gamma   90.00
#
_symmetry.space_group_name_H-M   'P 1'
#
loop_
_entity.id
_entity.type
_entity.pdbx_description
1 polymer ?
#
loop_
_entity_poly.entity_id
_entity_poly.type
_entity_poly.pdbx_seq_one_letter_code
_entity_poly.pdbx_strand_id
1 'polypeptide(L)'
;MFLTALLLCLLPWALAQVAYDPDDNSRPNNITGLYYPVYGSTGSYYNGSITFQLDLQDRNLDDDDSDEYSGTVCHSFIDKSISFTYTAMAAITKNSPDYPTTNPVEIDLYAVDEAFNLTWSSGMRNYSEYQTFELHSANSAIQKIWDFSLRNSTSPGFKVAGQLSKEGVQTQALKLNLTHACGDESAAGTRDEDEYLFDGGLVTPNWNDFTWESWADSVPWPSLEVEFDNNKASIEIGGLFSLFTASTAIVGRITIAFLGNLDELRSDELLTGGDRPEWNGTLGFYGEGLDANLSLRACIVNGWLILGSTLLAMGLGFW
;
A
#
# COMPACT_ATOMS: atom_id res chain seq x y z
N MET A 1 19.25 30.99 43.42
CA MET A 1 19.77 30.44 42.14
C MET A 1 19.71 28.91 42.03
N PHE A 2 19.20 28.16 43.03
CA PHE A 2 19.01 26.70 42.91
C PHE A 2 17.60 26.29 42.43
N LEU A 3 16.59 27.14 42.63
CA LEU A 3 15.20 26.84 42.26
C LEU A 3 14.94 26.89 40.74
N THR A 4 15.69 27.74 40.02
CA THR A 4 15.57 27.89 38.56
C THR A 4 16.19 26.72 37.79
N ALA A 5 17.24 26.09 38.32
CA ALA A 5 17.82 24.89 37.72
C ALA A 5 16.93 23.65 37.86
N LEU A 6 16.20 23.54 38.98
CA LEU A 6 15.24 22.44 39.17
C LEU A 6 13.99 22.59 38.28
N LEU A 7 13.55 23.83 38.04
CA LEU A 7 12.42 24.11 37.15
C LEU A 7 12.75 23.87 35.67
N LEU A 8 13.99 24.10 35.25
CA LEU A 8 14.45 23.80 33.88
C LEU A 8 14.64 22.31 33.60
N CYS A 9 14.90 21.47 34.62
CA CYS A 9 14.92 20.01 34.46
C CYS A 9 13.52 19.38 34.38
N LEU A 10 12.46 20.12 34.74
CA LEU A 10 11.07 19.68 34.62
C LEU A 10 10.40 20.11 33.30
N LEU A 11 11.09 20.90 32.46
CA LEU A 11 10.53 21.48 31.26
C LEU A 11 10.64 20.69 29.93
N PRO A 12 11.26 19.48 29.81
CA PRO A 12 11.12 18.71 28.57
C PRO A 12 9.95 17.71 28.55
N TRP A 13 9.10 17.65 29.57
CA TRP A 13 8.09 16.56 29.70
C TRP A 13 6.70 16.89 29.16
N ALA A 14 6.51 18.07 28.57
CA ALA A 14 5.26 18.46 27.93
C ALA A 14 5.37 18.37 26.39
N LEU A 15 5.92 17.27 25.87
CA LEU A 15 5.48 16.84 24.54
C LEU A 15 4.04 16.37 24.74
N ALA A 16 3.09 17.12 24.17
CA ALA A 16 1.67 16.81 24.27
C ALA A 16 1.46 15.33 23.95
N GLN A 17 1.05 14.55 24.96
CA GLN A 17 0.61 13.18 24.76
C GLN A 17 -0.62 13.26 23.88
N VAL A 18 -0.51 12.81 22.63
CA VAL A 18 -1.69 12.63 21.79
C VAL A 18 -2.34 11.36 22.30
N ALA A 19 -3.46 11.51 23.01
CA ALA A 19 -4.23 10.37 23.47
C ALA A 19 -4.79 9.62 22.25
N TYR A 20 -4.76 8.30 22.30
CA TYR A 20 -5.42 7.46 21.30
C TYR A 20 -6.93 7.71 21.36
N ASP A 21 -7.52 8.05 20.20
CA ASP A 21 -8.96 8.16 20.02
C ASP A 21 -9.45 6.90 19.30
N PRO A 22 -10.22 6.02 19.96
CA PRO A 22 -10.75 4.81 19.35
C PRO A 22 -11.82 5.07 18.29
N ASP A 23 -12.30 6.31 18.09
CA ASP A 23 -13.24 6.69 17.04
C ASP A 23 -12.53 7.29 15.80
N ASP A 24 -11.27 7.71 15.94
CA ASP A 24 -10.41 8.15 14.83
C ASP A 24 -9.63 6.97 14.26
N ASN A 25 -9.19 7.07 13.01
CA ASN A 25 -8.21 6.15 12.43
C ASN A 25 -6.85 6.81 12.22
N SER A 26 -6.70 8.12 12.41
CA SER A 26 -5.45 8.83 12.18
C SER A 26 -4.41 8.54 13.25
N ARG A 27 -3.16 8.31 12.85
CA ARG A 27 -2.00 8.25 13.75
C ARG A 27 -1.42 9.65 13.99
N PRO A 28 -0.77 9.90 15.14
CA PRO A 28 -0.15 11.19 15.43
C PRO A 28 1.05 11.38 14.50
N ASN A 29 1.31 12.59 14.01
CA ASN A 29 2.40 12.91 13.06
C ASN A 29 3.84 12.92 13.65
N ASN A 30 4.08 12.20 14.76
CA ASN A 30 5.33 12.23 15.52
C ASN A 30 6.26 11.01 15.26
N ILE A 31 5.84 10.04 14.45
CA ILE A 31 6.63 8.84 14.16
C ILE A 31 7.71 9.20 13.13
N THR A 32 8.95 9.27 13.60
CA THR A 32 10.09 9.64 12.74
C THR A 32 10.37 8.53 11.72
N GLY A 33 10.64 8.91 10.47
CA GLY A 33 10.96 7.96 9.39
C GLY A 33 9.75 7.27 8.76
N LEU A 34 8.54 7.69 9.12
CA LEU A 34 7.30 7.16 8.60
C LEU A 34 6.76 8.07 7.48
N TYR A 35 6.48 7.50 6.30
CA TYR A 35 5.85 8.21 5.20
C TYR A 35 4.34 8.28 5.44
N TYR A 36 3.88 9.33 6.13
CA TYR A 36 2.49 9.51 6.55
C TYR A 36 1.42 9.36 5.47
N PRO A 37 1.66 9.71 4.18
CA PRO A 37 0.66 9.47 3.15
C PRO A 37 0.30 8.00 2.97
N VAL A 38 1.16 7.06 3.39
CA VAL A 38 0.87 5.62 3.36
C VAL A 38 0.57 5.09 4.75
N TYR A 39 1.38 5.46 5.75
CA TYR A 39 1.33 4.86 7.09
C TYR A 39 0.51 5.66 8.12
N GLY A 40 -0.28 6.62 7.64
CA GLY A 40 -0.97 7.61 8.47
C GLY A 40 -2.14 7.07 9.27
N SER A 41 -2.62 5.86 8.97
CA SER A 41 -3.81 5.28 9.60
C SER A 41 -3.48 4.12 10.54
N THR A 42 -4.29 3.92 11.57
CA THR A 42 -4.24 2.76 12.45
C THR A 42 -4.58 1.50 11.66
N GLY A 43 -3.69 0.51 11.71
CA GLY A 43 -3.82 -0.70 10.90
C GLY A 43 -2.56 -1.53 10.77
N SER A 44 -2.65 -2.58 9.96
CA SER A 44 -1.54 -3.48 9.64
C SER A 44 -1.01 -3.20 8.24
N TYR A 45 0.32 -3.17 8.12
CA TYR A 45 1.03 -2.87 6.89
C TYR A 45 1.90 -4.07 6.51
N TYR A 46 1.89 -4.45 5.25
CA TYR A 46 2.55 -5.66 4.77
C TYR A 46 3.48 -5.31 3.63
N ASN A 47 4.75 -5.72 3.72
CA ASN A 47 5.72 -5.59 2.65
C ASN A 47 5.82 -6.92 1.91
N GLY A 48 5.83 -6.86 0.58
CA GLY A 48 5.74 -8.06 -0.23
C GLY A 48 5.97 -7.80 -1.72
N SER A 49 5.34 -8.65 -2.52
CA SER A 49 5.33 -8.52 -3.96
C SER A 49 3.93 -8.70 -4.49
N ILE A 50 3.66 -8.04 -5.62
CA ILE A 50 2.44 -8.22 -6.40
C ILE A 50 2.82 -8.84 -7.73
N THR A 51 2.08 -9.86 -8.14
CA THR A 51 2.29 -10.57 -9.40
C THR A 51 1.06 -10.37 -10.26
N PHE A 52 1.29 -9.92 -11.48
CA PHE A 52 0.28 -9.83 -12.51
C PHE A 52 0.39 -11.07 -13.37
N GLN A 53 -0.74 -11.68 -13.68
CA GLN A 53 -0.87 -12.75 -14.65
C GLN A 53 -1.95 -12.37 -15.63
N LEU A 54 -1.57 -12.20 -16.90
CA LEU A 54 -2.46 -11.78 -17.96
C LEU A 54 -2.55 -12.90 -18.99
N ASP A 55 -3.75 -13.41 -19.21
CA ASP A 55 -4.04 -14.34 -20.30
C ASP A 55 -4.52 -13.52 -21.49
N LEU A 56 -3.63 -13.29 -22.45
CA LEU A 56 -3.86 -12.38 -23.56
C LEU A 56 -4.75 -13.04 -24.62
N GLN A 57 -5.69 -12.27 -25.15
CA GLN A 57 -6.61 -12.66 -26.22
C GLN A 57 -6.56 -11.62 -27.34
N ASP A 58 -6.79 -12.08 -28.56
CA ASP A 58 -7.01 -11.16 -29.67
C ASP A 58 -8.33 -10.44 -29.43
N ARG A 59 -8.32 -9.12 -29.63
CA ARG A 59 -9.52 -8.30 -29.54
C ARG A 59 -10.46 -8.58 -30.72
N ASN A 60 -9.90 -8.87 -31.90
CA ASN A 60 -10.65 -9.02 -33.15
C ASN A 60 -10.50 -10.45 -33.67
N LEU A 61 -11.31 -11.37 -33.13
CA LEU A 61 -11.34 -12.75 -33.61
C LEU A 61 -11.91 -12.90 -35.04
N ASP A 62 -12.55 -11.85 -35.61
CA ASP A 62 -13.39 -11.98 -36.80
C ASP A 62 -13.16 -10.97 -37.96
N ASP A 63 -12.23 -10.00 -37.91
CA ASP A 63 -12.17 -8.96 -38.96
C ASP A 63 -11.02 -9.11 -39.98
N ASP A 64 -11.43 -9.47 -41.20
CA ASP A 64 -10.71 -9.40 -42.48
C ASP A 64 -10.50 -7.95 -43.00
N ASP A 65 -10.87 -6.90 -42.25
CA ASP A 65 -10.90 -5.52 -42.76
C ASP A 65 -10.22 -4.49 -41.82
N SER A 66 -8.96 -4.14 -42.12
CA SER A 66 -8.35 -2.81 -41.95
C SER A 66 -8.68 -1.96 -40.70
N ASP A 67 -8.46 -2.48 -39.49
CA ASP A 67 -8.72 -1.71 -38.27
C ASP A 67 -7.62 -0.72 -37.88
N GLU A 68 -8.06 0.36 -37.21
CA GLU A 68 -7.30 1.48 -36.63
C GLU A 68 -6.19 1.04 -35.66
N TYR A 69 -6.23 -0.21 -35.17
CA TYR A 69 -5.26 -0.83 -34.28
C TYR A 69 -4.64 -2.08 -34.93
N SER A 70 -3.96 -1.91 -36.06
CA SER A 70 -3.25 -2.99 -36.79
C SER A 70 -1.78 -3.16 -36.37
N GLY A 71 -1.37 -2.55 -35.25
CA GLY A 71 0.00 -2.61 -34.75
C GLY A 71 0.44 -4.03 -34.42
N THR A 72 1.64 -4.40 -34.90
CA THR A 72 2.24 -5.74 -34.70
C THR A 72 2.85 -5.95 -33.29
N VAL A 73 2.67 -5.00 -32.38
CA VAL A 73 3.35 -5.03 -31.07
C VAL A 73 2.65 -6.06 -30.18
N CYS A 74 3.42 -6.96 -29.57
CA CYS A 74 2.92 -8.10 -28.78
C CYS A 74 2.07 -9.17 -29.53
N HIS A 75 1.90 -9.10 -30.87
CA HIS A 75 1.13 -10.10 -31.64
C HIS A 75 1.62 -11.55 -31.43
N SER A 76 2.90 -11.72 -31.13
CA SER A 76 3.52 -13.01 -30.78
C SER A 76 3.01 -13.63 -29.47
N PHE A 77 2.16 -12.94 -28.72
CA PHE A 77 1.64 -13.35 -27.42
C PHE A 77 0.12 -13.43 -27.31
N ILE A 78 -0.61 -13.19 -28.41
CA ILE A 78 -2.03 -13.59 -28.48
C ILE A 78 -2.11 -15.10 -28.21
N ASP A 79 -3.05 -15.51 -27.34
CA ASP A 79 -3.19 -16.86 -26.78
C ASP A 79 -2.03 -17.33 -25.88
N LYS A 80 -1.26 -16.40 -25.32
CA LYS A 80 -0.25 -16.70 -24.30
C LYS A 80 -0.55 -15.99 -22.98
N SER A 81 -0.11 -16.62 -21.90
CA SER A 81 -0.08 -15.99 -20.58
C SER A 81 1.26 -15.30 -20.37
N ILE A 82 1.23 -14.03 -19.96
CA ILE A 82 2.42 -13.30 -19.49
C ILE A 82 2.29 -13.06 -17.98
N SER A 83 3.44 -13.01 -17.31
CA SER A 83 3.48 -12.70 -15.88
C SER A 83 4.71 -11.88 -15.52
N PHE A 84 4.50 -10.90 -14.64
CA PHE A 84 5.54 -10.03 -14.11
C PHE A 84 5.22 -9.65 -12.67
N THR A 85 6.23 -9.22 -11.93
CA THR A 85 6.15 -9.01 -10.48
C THR A 85 6.78 -7.68 -10.09
N TYR A 86 6.07 -6.91 -9.26
CA TYR A 86 6.53 -5.65 -8.69
C TYR A 86 6.78 -5.81 -7.19
N THR A 87 7.62 -4.95 -6.63
CA THR A 87 7.68 -4.78 -5.17
C THR A 87 6.40 -4.11 -4.74
N ALA A 88 5.74 -4.62 -3.70
CA ALA A 88 4.45 -4.10 -3.27
C ALA A 88 4.35 -3.95 -1.76
N MET A 89 3.45 -3.08 -1.34
CA MET A 89 3.02 -2.98 0.04
C MET A 89 1.51 -2.83 0.12
N ALA A 90 0.90 -3.47 1.11
CA ALA A 90 -0.51 -3.36 1.39
C ALA A 90 -0.74 -2.71 2.75
N ALA A 91 -1.67 -1.77 2.81
CA ALA A 91 -2.22 -1.23 4.04
C ALA A 91 -3.62 -1.82 4.23
N ILE A 92 -3.85 -2.47 5.37
CA ILE A 92 -5.17 -2.93 5.79
C ILE A 92 -5.47 -2.23 7.11
N THR A 93 -6.34 -1.23 7.04
CA THR A 93 -6.49 -0.22 8.09
C THR A 93 -7.94 -0.09 8.53
N LYS A 94 -8.11 0.61 9.67
CA LYS A 94 -9.42 1.04 10.12
C LYS A 94 -9.97 2.10 9.15
N ASN A 95 -11.25 1.97 8.81
CA ASN A 95 -11.95 2.93 7.97
C ASN A 95 -11.82 4.37 8.48
N SER A 96 -11.65 5.31 7.56
CA SER A 96 -11.68 6.73 7.89
C SER A 96 -13.07 7.20 8.37
N PRO A 97 -13.13 7.97 9.47
CA PRO A 97 -14.38 8.63 9.88
C PRO A 97 -14.79 9.76 8.92
N ASP A 98 -13.86 10.29 8.11
CA ASP A 98 -14.13 11.40 7.18
C ASP A 98 -14.97 10.97 5.97
N TYR A 99 -14.87 9.70 5.58
CA TYR A 99 -15.61 9.09 4.48
C TYR A 99 -16.08 7.69 4.88
N PRO A 100 -17.10 7.60 5.75
CA PRO A 100 -17.51 6.34 6.34
C PRO A 100 -17.96 5.35 5.27
N THR A 101 -17.43 4.13 5.35
CA THR A 101 -17.76 3.02 4.46
C THR A 101 -18.42 1.87 5.21
N THR A 102 -19.15 1.03 4.48
CA THR A 102 -19.75 -0.21 5.00
C THR A 102 -18.80 -1.40 4.94
N ASN A 103 -17.65 -1.24 4.27
CA ASN A 103 -16.60 -2.24 4.27
C ASN A 103 -16.06 -2.46 5.70
N PRO A 104 -15.65 -3.68 6.06
CA PRO A 104 -15.13 -3.97 7.39
C PRO A 104 -13.77 -3.31 7.68
N VAL A 105 -13.00 -3.00 6.64
CA VAL A 105 -11.66 -2.41 6.67
C VAL A 105 -11.45 -1.58 5.42
N GLU A 106 -10.45 -0.70 5.47
CA GLU A 106 -9.90 -0.02 4.31
C GLU A 106 -8.66 -0.79 3.82
N ILE A 107 -8.58 -1.00 2.51
CA ILE A 107 -7.49 -1.70 1.83
C ILE A 107 -6.90 -0.74 0.81
N ASP A 108 -5.60 -0.48 0.94
CA ASP A 108 -4.80 0.17 -0.08
C ASP A 108 -3.64 -0.74 -0.47
N LEU A 109 -3.36 -0.80 -1.76
CA LEU A 109 -2.26 -1.59 -2.32
C LEU A 109 -1.45 -0.68 -3.22
N TYR A 110 -0.15 -0.69 -2.97
CA TYR A 110 0.83 0.14 -3.61
C TYR A 110 1.90 -0.77 -4.19
N ALA A 111 2.27 -0.57 -5.44
CA ALA A 111 3.32 -1.36 -6.07
C ALA A 111 4.17 -0.52 -7.02
N VAL A 112 5.44 -0.90 -7.10
CA VAL A 112 6.45 -0.28 -7.96
C VAL A 112 7.29 -1.36 -8.66
N ASP A 113 7.60 -1.16 -9.92
CA ASP A 113 8.50 -2.02 -10.72
C ASP A 113 9.97 -1.98 -10.25
N GLU A 114 10.27 -1.13 -9.27
CA GLU A 114 11.58 -1.04 -8.63
C GLU A 114 11.46 -1.28 -7.12
N ALA A 115 12.58 -1.25 -6.40
CA ALA A 115 12.53 -1.27 -4.94
C ALA A 115 11.91 0.03 -4.39
N PHE A 116 11.04 -0.07 -3.39
CA PHE A 116 10.47 1.10 -2.72
C PHE A 116 11.56 1.99 -2.13
N ASN A 117 11.66 3.22 -2.64
CA ASN A 117 12.48 4.28 -2.08
C ASN A 117 11.62 5.50 -1.73
N LEU A 118 10.67 5.29 -0.79
CA LEU A 118 9.79 6.34 -0.31
C LEU A 118 10.53 7.22 0.70
N THR A 119 10.91 8.42 0.28
CA THR A 119 11.35 9.48 1.19
C THR A 119 10.19 10.44 1.47
N TRP A 120 10.25 11.14 2.61
CA TRP A 120 9.26 12.15 3.01
C TRP A 120 8.92 13.15 1.90
N SER A 121 9.92 13.54 1.09
CA SER A 121 9.77 14.56 0.05
C SER A 121 9.33 14.02 -1.31
N SER A 122 9.63 12.76 -1.63
CA SER A 122 9.44 12.23 -2.99
C SER A 122 8.19 11.37 -3.14
N GLY A 123 7.84 10.56 -2.13
CA GLY A 123 6.73 9.61 -2.26
C GLY A 123 6.82 8.77 -3.55
N MET A 124 5.65 8.47 -4.13
CA MET A 124 5.54 7.81 -5.43
C MET A 124 5.82 8.74 -6.64
N ARG A 125 6.03 10.05 -6.41
CA ARG A 125 6.22 11.03 -7.51
C ARG A 125 7.51 10.85 -8.31
N ASN A 126 8.42 10.00 -7.81
CA ASN A 126 9.66 9.66 -8.52
C ASN A 126 9.47 8.56 -9.56
N TYR A 127 8.33 7.88 -9.56
CA TYR A 127 8.04 6.79 -10.49
C TYR A 127 7.10 7.29 -11.59
N SER A 128 7.27 6.77 -12.80
CA SER A 128 6.30 7.03 -13.88
C SER A 128 5.00 6.28 -13.60
N GLU A 129 3.91 6.74 -14.19
CA GLU A 129 2.60 6.07 -14.10
C GLU A 129 2.58 4.65 -14.69
N TYR A 130 3.59 4.28 -15.49
CA TYR A 130 3.76 2.93 -16.05
C TYR A 130 4.67 2.04 -15.20
N GLN A 131 5.22 2.57 -14.11
CA GLN A 131 6.05 1.87 -13.14
C GLN A 131 5.33 1.66 -11.81
N THR A 132 4.11 2.18 -11.66
CA THR A 132 3.33 2.11 -10.43
C THR A 132 2.01 1.38 -10.66
N PHE A 133 1.52 0.74 -9.61
CA PHE A 133 0.16 0.27 -9.53
C PHE A 133 -0.40 0.63 -8.17
N GLU A 134 -1.58 1.24 -8.17
CA GLU A 134 -2.27 1.69 -6.97
C GLU A 134 -3.71 1.16 -6.99
N LEU A 135 -4.13 0.60 -5.87
CA LEU A 135 -5.51 0.24 -5.62
C LEU A 135 -5.95 0.83 -4.30
N HIS A 136 -7.16 1.38 -4.30
CA HIS A 136 -7.81 1.94 -3.13
C HIS A 136 -9.20 1.33 -2.99
N SER A 137 -9.53 0.89 -1.79
CA SER A 137 -10.87 0.38 -1.46
C SER A 137 -11.92 1.50 -1.35
N ALA A 138 -11.50 2.70 -0.99
CA ALA A 138 -12.32 3.90 -0.80
C ALA A 138 -11.46 5.16 -0.93
N ASN A 139 -12.09 6.31 -1.14
CA ASN A 139 -11.48 7.63 -0.96
C ASN A 139 -12.55 8.67 -0.62
N SER A 140 -12.14 9.92 -0.42
CA SER A 140 -13.05 11.03 -0.06
C SER A 140 -14.10 11.39 -1.11
N ALA A 141 -13.86 11.05 -2.39
CA ALA A 141 -14.82 11.26 -3.47
C ALA A 141 -15.75 10.06 -3.65
N ILE A 142 -15.22 8.85 -3.51
CA ILE A 142 -15.91 7.57 -3.69
C ILE A 142 -15.66 6.73 -2.45
N GLN A 143 -16.61 6.76 -1.52
CA GLN A 143 -16.56 6.07 -0.23
C GLN A 143 -16.45 4.54 -0.36
N LYS A 144 -16.71 3.99 -1.55
CA LYS A 144 -16.74 2.56 -1.81
C LYS A 144 -16.34 2.29 -3.25
N ILE A 145 -15.04 2.21 -3.52
CA ILE A 145 -14.51 1.79 -4.83
C ILE A 145 -14.69 0.27 -4.98
N TRP A 146 -14.42 -0.47 -3.90
CA TRP A 146 -14.66 -1.90 -3.80
C TRP A 146 -15.75 -2.19 -2.77
N ASP A 147 -16.65 -3.11 -3.07
CA ASP A 147 -17.71 -3.59 -2.18
C ASP A 147 -17.40 -4.99 -1.67
N PHE A 148 -17.01 -5.11 -0.39
CA PHE A 148 -16.65 -6.37 0.21
C PHE A 148 -17.18 -6.53 1.64
N SER A 149 -17.27 -7.79 2.05
CA SER A 149 -17.73 -8.17 3.38
C SER A 149 -16.86 -9.27 3.97
N LEU A 150 -16.89 -9.41 5.30
CA LEU A 150 -16.24 -10.50 6.01
C LEU A 150 -16.86 -11.84 5.58
N ARG A 151 -16.03 -12.75 5.08
CA ARG A 151 -16.42 -14.12 4.74
C ARG A 151 -16.19 -15.08 5.90
N ASN A 152 -15.14 -14.85 6.69
CA ASN A 152 -14.86 -15.65 7.87
C ASN A 152 -14.03 -14.80 8.88
N SER A 153 -14.33 -14.96 10.16
CA SER A 153 -13.69 -14.25 11.29
C SER A 153 -12.97 -15.20 12.25
N THR A 154 -12.55 -16.37 11.77
CA THR A 154 -11.84 -17.33 12.62
C THR A 154 -10.40 -16.92 12.84
N SER A 155 -10.08 -16.54 14.08
CA SER A 155 -8.72 -16.39 14.61
C SER A 155 -7.79 -17.50 14.09
N PRO A 156 -6.55 -17.18 13.65
CA PRO A 156 -5.84 -15.93 13.91
C PRO A 156 -6.00 -14.82 12.85
N GLY A 157 -6.84 -14.98 11.83
CA GLY A 157 -6.93 -14.03 10.71
C GLY A 157 -8.34 -13.73 10.25
N PHE A 158 -8.45 -12.78 9.33
CA PHE A 158 -9.71 -12.40 8.70
C PHE A 158 -9.66 -12.65 7.21
N LYS A 159 -10.80 -13.06 6.65
CA LYS A 159 -11.01 -13.14 5.21
C LYS A 159 -12.15 -12.21 4.80
N VAL A 160 -11.89 -11.32 3.85
CA VAL A 160 -12.91 -10.50 3.19
C VAL A 160 -12.97 -10.86 1.71
N ALA A 161 -14.15 -10.74 1.12
CA ALA A 161 -14.28 -10.87 -0.32
C ALA A 161 -15.43 -10.03 -0.86
N GLY A 162 -15.30 -9.61 -2.11
CA GLY A 162 -16.21 -8.68 -2.73
C GLY A 162 -15.92 -8.44 -4.20
N GLN A 163 -16.44 -7.33 -4.71
CA GLN A 163 -16.35 -6.95 -6.12
C GLN A 163 -16.16 -5.44 -6.27
N LEU A 164 -15.68 -5.02 -7.43
CA LEU A 164 -15.61 -3.59 -7.77
C LEU A 164 -17.01 -2.99 -7.76
N SER A 165 -17.17 -1.82 -7.16
CA SER A 165 -18.46 -1.13 -7.13
C SER A 165 -18.75 -0.45 -8.46
N LYS A 166 -20.00 -0.04 -8.65
CA LYS A 166 -20.40 0.72 -9.84
C LYS A 166 -19.76 2.11 -9.87
N GLU A 167 -19.52 2.69 -8.72
CA GLU A 167 -18.91 4.01 -8.54
C GLU A 167 -17.39 3.95 -8.72
N GLY A 168 -16.76 2.81 -8.40
CA GLY A 168 -15.31 2.59 -8.47
C GLY A 168 -14.75 2.38 -9.88
N VAL A 169 -15.61 2.17 -10.89
CA VAL A 169 -15.18 1.87 -12.28
C VAL A 169 -14.24 2.93 -12.85
N GLN A 170 -14.42 4.20 -12.47
CA GLN A 170 -13.62 5.31 -13.02
C GLN A 170 -12.25 5.49 -12.36
N THR A 171 -11.93 4.75 -11.31
CA THR A 171 -10.73 5.01 -10.48
C THR A 171 -9.61 3.99 -10.64
N GLN A 172 -9.87 2.86 -11.27
CA GLN A 172 -8.89 1.77 -11.38
C GLN A 172 -8.24 1.77 -12.77
N ALA A 173 -7.32 2.72 -12.98
CA ALA A 173 -6.46 2.71 -14.15
C ALA A 173 -5.43 1.58 -14.03
N LEU A 174 -5.27 0.80 -15.10
CA LEU A 174 -4.22 -0.20 -15.21
C LEU A 174 -3.25 0.29 -16.29
N LYS A 175 -2.09 0.78 -15.85
CA LYS A 175 -1.02 1.25 -16.73
C LYS A 175 0.17 0.32 -16.58
N LEU A 176 0.62 -0.25 -17.68
CA LEU A 176 1.65 -1.30 -17.66
C LEU A 176 2.74 -1.00 -18.67
N ASN A 177 3.99 -1.14 -18.25
CA ASN A 177 5.13 -1.21 -19.16
C ASN A 177 5.41 -2.68 -19.52
N LEU A 178 5.10 -3.07 -20.75
CA LEU A 178 5.32 -4.43 -21.25
C LEU A 178 6.57 -4.55 -22.12
N THR A 179 7.49 -3.58 -22.09
CA THR A 179 8.70 -3.58 -22.94
C THR A 179 9.51 -4.86 -22.76
N HIS A 180 9.68 -5.31 -21.51
CA HIS A 180 10.43 -6.53 -21.19
C HIS A 180 9.66 -7.82 -21.51
N ALA A 181 8.33 -7.79 -21.46
CA ALA A 181 7.49 -8.95 -21.73
C ALA A 181 7.24 -9.17 -23.24
N CYS A 182 7.15 -8.09 -24.01
CA CYS A 182 6.85 -8.11 -25.45
C CYS A 182 8.06 -7.82 -26.36
N GLY A 183 9.21 -7.43 -25.82
CA GLY A 183 10.41 -7.14 -26.58
C GLY A 183 11.20 -8.40 -26.93
N ASP A 184 11.34 -8.71 -28.23
CA ASP A 184 12.42 -9.59 -28.68
C ASP A 184 13.77 -8.89 -28.39
N GLU A 185 14.61 -9.50 -27.55
CA GLU A 185 15.95 -9.00 -27.21
C GLU A 185 16.85 -8.69 -28.44
N SER A 186 16.47 -9.22 -29.61
CA SER A 186 17.21 -9.09 -30.87
C SER A 186 16.91 -7.83 -31.69
N ALA A 187 15.95 -6.98 -31.27
CA ALA A 187 15.51 -5.80 -32.03
C ALA A 187 15.86 -4.43 -31.39
N ALA A 188 16.93 -4.38 -30.59
CA ALA A 188 17.36 -3.23 -29.79
C ALA A 188 17.94 -2.02 -30.58
N GLY A 189 17.45 -1.74 -31.79
CA GLY A 189 18.04 -0.74 -32.69
C GLY A 189 17.33 0.61 -32.77
N THR A 190 16.00 0.66 -32.72
CA THR A 190 15.24 1.87 -33.11
C THR A 190 13.78 1.89 -32.59
N ARG A 191 13.48 1.31 -31.42
CA ARG A 191 12.08 1.25 -30.94
C ARG A 191 11.69 2.51 -30.17
N ASP A 192 10.47 2.97 -30.43
CA ASP A 192 9.77 3.95 -29.60
C ASP A 192 9.25 3.22 -28.35
N GLU A 193 9.76 3.58 -27.16
CA GLU A 193 9.38 2.92 -25.90
C GLU A 193 7.86 3.06 -25.63
N ASP A 194 7.25 4.11 -26.17
CA ASP A 194 5.83 4.41 -26.04
C ASP A 194 4.92 3.32 -26.68
N GLU A 195 5.44 2.51 -27.60
CA GLU A 195 4.70 1.38 -28.20
C GLU A 195 4.40 0.24 -27.22
N TYR A 196 5.10 0.19 -26.07
CA TYR A 196 4.99 -0.86 -25.06
C TYR A 196 4.38 -0.36 -23.74
N LEU A 197 3.96 0.91 -23.73
CA LEU A 197 3.27 1.55 -22.62
C LEU A 197 1.77 1.42 -22.85
N PHE A 198 1.15 0.51 -22.09
CA PHE A 198 -0.26 0.21 -22.18
C PHE A 198 -1.04 0.97 -21.12
N ASP A 199 -2.17 1.56 -21.51
CA ASP A 199 -3.13 2.22 -20.63
C ASP A 199 -4.50 1.54 -20.77
N GLY A 200 -5.33 1.59 -19.73
CA GLY A 200 -6.64 0.98 -19.70
C GLY A 200 -7.09 0.62 -18.29
N GLY A 201 -7.72 -0.54 -18.12
CA GLY A 201 -8.29 -0.91 -16.83
C GLY A 201 -9.01 -2.24 -16.79
N LEU A 202 -9.58 -2.52 -15.62
CA LEU A 202 -10.45 -3.67 -15.39
C LEU A 202 -11.81 -3.44 -16.05
N VAL A 203 -12.24 -4.39 -16.87
CA VAL A 203 -13.51 -4.31 -17.61
C VAL A 203 -14.67 -4.61 -16.66
N THR A 204 -15.78 -3.89 -16.83
CA THR A 204 -17.00 -4.05 -16.04
C THR A 204 -18.21 -4.19 -16.96
N PRO A 205 -19.34 -4.76 -16.49
CA PRO A 205 -20.51 -4.98 -17.34
C PRO A 205 -21.13 -3.71 -17.93
N ASN A 206 -20.87 -2.54 -17.33
CA ASN A 206 -21.43 -1.25 -17.74
C ASN A 206 -20.43 -0.38 -18.53
N TRP A 207 -19.30 -0.95 -18.96
CA TRP A 207 -18.34 -0.23 -19.78
C TRP A 207 -18.92 -0.05 -21.19
N ASN A 208 -19.60 1.07 -21.42
CA ASN A 208 -20.40 1.36 -22.63
C ASN A 208 -19.59 1.60 -23.92
N ASP A 209 -18.26 1.50 -23.87
CA ASP A 209 -17.34 1.96 -24.91
C ASP A 209 -16.67 0.84 -25.71
N PHE A 210 -16.92 -0.42 -25.38
CA PHE A 210 -16.25 -1.55 -26.03
C PHE A 210 -17.25 -2.63 -26.47
N THR A 211 -17.17 -2.99 -27.75
CA THR A 211 -17.78 -4.19 -28.33
C THR A 211 -17.06 -5.44 -27.79
N TRP A 212 -17.28 -5.77 -26.51
CA TRP A 212 -16.75 -6.97 -25.85
C TRP A 212 -17.33 -8.27 -26.42
N GLU A 213 -18.41 -8.14 -27.21
CA GLU A 213 -19.20 -9.24 -27.77
C GLU A 213 -18.40 -10.21 -28.66
N SER A 214 -17.21 -9.82 -29.15
CA SER A 214 -16.37 -10.70 -29.97
C SER A 214 -15.51 -11.68 -29.17
N TRP A 215 -15.00 -11.33 -27.98
CA TRP A 215 -13.97 -12.11 -27.29
C TRP A 215 -14.38 -12.70 -25.94
N ALA A 216 -15.48 -12.22 -25.33
CA ALA A 216 -15.98 -12.75 -24.07
C ALA A 216 -17.50 -12.95 -24.09
N ASP A 217 -17.98 -14.14 -23.74
CA ASP A 217 -19.42 -14.46 -23.67
C ASP A 217 -20.18 -13.60 -22.64
N SER A 218 -19.49 -13.18 -21.59
CA SER A 218 -20.04 -12.31 -20.54
C SER A 218 -18.91 -11.60 -19.80
N VAL A 219 -19.17 -10.35 -19.40
CA VAL A 219 -18.26 -9.54 -18.59
C VAL A 219 -18.71 -9.59 -17.14
N PRO A 220 -17.97 -10.23 -16.21
CA PRO A 220 -18.27 -10.17 -14.78
C PRO A 220 -17.78 -8.87 -14.16
N TRP A 221 -18.28 -8.53 -12.97
CA TRP A 221 -17.62 -7.53 -12.13
C TRP A 221 -16.27 -8.07 -11.64
N PRO A 222 -15.20 -7.25 -11.65
CA PRO A 222 -13.93 -7.63 -11.04
C PRO A 222 -14.13 -8.00 -9.57
N SER A 223 -13.44 -9.04 -9.14
CA SER A 223 -13.52 -9.62 -7.80
C SER A 223 -12.28 -9.28 -6.98
N LEU A 224 -12.46 -9.21 -5.66
CA LEU A 224 -11.41 -8.97 -4.68
C LEU A 224 -11.55 -10.00 -3.56
N GLU A 225 -10.48 -10.72 -3.24
CA GLU A 225 -10.36 -11.54 -2.04
C GLU A 225 -9.14 -11.11 -1.24
N VAL A 226 -9.30 -10.96 0.08
CA VAL A 226 -8.19 -10.61 0.97
C VAL A 226 -8.21 -11.52 2.19
N GLU A 227 -7.04 -12.02 2.56
CA GLU A 227 -6.79 -12.73 3.80
C GLU A 227 -5.62 -12.05 4.52
N PHE A 228 -5.76 -11.81 5.82
CA PHE A 228 -4.72 -11.14 6.60
C PHE A 228 -4.75 -11.53 8.08
N ASP A 229 -3.57 -11.52 8.70
CA ASP A 229 -3.34 -11.77 10.12
C ASP A 229 -2.11 -11.00 10.62
N ASN A 230 -1.70 -11.22 11.88
CA ASN A 230 -0.50 -10.58 12.46
C ASN A 230 0.85 -11.04 11.87
N ASN A 231 0.87 -11.81 10.79
CA ASN A 231 2.11 -12.29 10.16
C ASN A 231 2.15 -11.99 8.66
N LYS A 232 1.04 -12.18 7.96
CA LYS A 232 0.98 -12.15 6.50
C LYS A 232 -0.35 -11.60 5.99
N ALA A 233 -0.31 -11.12 4.76
CA ALA A 233 -1.50 -10.80 3.99
C ALA A 233 -1.39 -11.32 2.56
N SER A 234 -2.53 -11.71 2.00
CA SER A 234 -2.69 -12.03 0.60
C SER A 234 -3.89 -11.28 0.04
N ILE A 235 -3.72 -10.63 -1.11
CA ILE A 235 -4.79 -9.95 -1.84
C ILE A 235 -4.82 -10.55 -3.24
N GLU A 236 -5.99 -10.99 -3.69
CA GLU A 236 -6.20 -11.49 -5.06
C GLU A 236 -7.31 -10.68 -5.72
N ILE A 237 -7.01 -10.14 -6.90
CA ILE A 237 -7.96 -9.43 -7.75
C ILE A 237 -8.09 -10.22 -9.04
N GLY A 238 -9.31 -10.61 -9.37
CA GLY A 238 -9.60 -11.36 -10.59
C GLY A 238 -10.59 -10.63 -11.46
N GLY A 239 -10.35 -10.56 -12.77
CA GLY A 239 -11.26 -9.89 -13.68
C GLY A 239 -10.90 -10.06 -15.15
N LEU A 240 -11.56 -9.24 -15.95
CA LEU A 240 -11.21 -9.01 -17.34
C LEU A 240 -10.48 -7.67 -17.45
N PHE A 241 -9.56 -7.55 -18.41
CA PHE A 241 -8.86 -6.29 -18.68
C PHE A 241 -8.98 -5.89 -20.15
N SER A 242 -8.83 -4.60 -20.39
CA SER A 242 -8.64 -4.03 -21.72
C SER A 242 -7.57 -2.96 -21.62
N LEU A 243 -6.55 -3.10 -22.46
CA LEU A 243 -5.38 -2.22 -22.48
C LEU A 243 -5.08 -1.83 -23.92
N PHE A 244 -4.59 -0.62 -24.11
CA PHE A 244 -4.32 -0.06 -25.43
C PHE A 244 -3.05 0.80 -25.42
N THR A 245 -2.45 0.90 -26.61
CA THR A 245 -1.42 1.87 -26.97
C THR A 245 -1.95 2.74 -28.11
N ALA A 246 -1.10 3.60 -28.68
CA ALA A 246 -1.47 4.37 -29.87
C ALA A 246 -1.77 3.51 -31.11
N SER A 247 -1.29 2.26 -31.15
CA SER A 247 -1.34 1.42 -32.36
C SER A 247 -1.88 0.00 -32.13
N THR A 248 -2.03 -0.42 -30.87
CA THR A 248 -2.37 -1.81 -30.51
C THR A 248 -3.38 -1.83 -29.36
N ALA A 249 -4.21 -2.86 -29.30
CA ALA A 249 -5.05 -3.16 -28.14
C ALA A 249 -4.92 -4.64 -27.75
N ILE A 250 -4.88 -4.90 -26.45
CA ILE A 250 -4.87 -6.25 -25.89
C ILE A 250 -5.99 -6.37 -24.85
N VAL A 251 -6.64 -7.52 -24.86
CA VAL A 251 -7.73 -7.86 -23.93
C VAL A 251 -7.47 -9.22 -23.32
N GLY A 252 -8.20 -9.56 -22.26
CA GLY A 252 -8.10 -10.90 -21.72
C GLY A 252 -8.50 -11.01 -20.26
N ARG A 253 -8.05 -12.11 -19.63
CA ARG A 253 -8.24 -12.35 -18.20
C ARG A 253 -7.02 -11.88 -17.43
N ILE A 254 -7.25 -11.28 -16.27
CA ILE A 254 -6.19 -10.85 -15.37
C ILE A 254 -6.40 -11.42 -13.98
N THR A 255 -5.30 -11.88 -13.39
CA THR A 255 -5.17 -12.14 -11.96
C THR A 255 -4.05 -11.26 -11.41
N ILE A 256 -4.34 -10.49 -10.38
CA ILE A 256 -3.36 -9.67 -9.66
C ILE A 256 -3.28 -10.24 -8.25
N ALA A 257 -2.12 -10.76 -7.87
CA ALA A 257 -1.93 -11.45 -6.61
C ALA A 257 -0.80 -10.81 -5.79
N PHE A 258 -1.14 -10.26 -4.63
CA PHE A 258 -0.20 -9.77 -3.64
C PHE A 258 0.03 -10.80 -2.55
N LEU A 259 1.29 -10.95 -2.14
CA LEU A 259 1.69 -11.71 -0.96
C LEU A 259 2.71 -10.88 -0.16
N GLY A 260 2.41 -10.62 1.11
CA GLY A 260 3.26 -9.82 1.98
C GLY A 260 3.39 -10.37 3.39
N ASN A 261 4.48 -9.97 4.04
CA ASN A 261 4.72 -10.20 5.47
C ASN A 261 4.52 -8.90 6.23
N LEU A 262 4.06 -9.00 7.48
CA LEU A 262 3.82 -7.85 8.35
C LEU A 262 5.10 -7.00 8.51
N ASP A 263 4.94 -5.69 8.36
CA ASP A 263 5.95 -4.71 8.76
C ASP A 263 5.76 -4.38 10.25
N GLU A 264 6.40 -5.16 11.12
CA GLU A 264 6.28 -5.03 12.58
C GLU A 264 6.61 -3.62 13.10
N LEU A 265 7.48 -2.88 12.42
CA LEU A 265 7.92 -1.55 12.87
C LEU A 265 6.90 -0.45 12.57
N ARG A 266 5.97 -0.71 11.65
CA ARG A 266 5.01 0.29 11.15
C ARG A 266 3.56 -0.15 11.27
N SER A 267 3.31 -1.34 11.80
CA SER A 267 1.98 -1.92 12.00
C SER A 267 1.49 -1.80 13.43
N ASP A 268 0.19 -1.57 13.60
CA ASP A 268 -0.49 -1.83 14.87
C ASP A 268 -0.81 -3.33 14.97
N GLU A 269 -0.84 -3.84 16.20
CA GLU A 269 -1.20 -5.23 16.47
C GLU A 269 -2.69 -5.45 16.19
N LEU A 270 -3.01 -6.41 15.30
CA LEU A 270 -4.37 -6.86 15.05
C LEU A 270 -4.86 -7.69 16.25
N LEU A 271 -5.97 -7.28 16.84
CA LEU A 271 -6.57 -7.97 17.97
C LEU A 271 -7.20 -9.29 17.51
N THR A 272 -6.93 -10.37 18.26
CA THR A 272 -7.48 -11.70 17.95
C THR A 272 -8.65 -12.04 18.86
N GLY A 273 -9.58 -12.86 18.36
CA GLY A 273 -10.73 -13.37 19.12
C GLY A 273 -12.02 -12.56 18.99
N GLY A 274 -12.00 -11.44 18.26
CA GLY A 274 -13.19 -10.69 17.86
C GLY A 274 -13.85 -11.24 16.58
N ASP A 275 -15.07 -10.79 16.30
CA ASP A 275 -15.80 -11.09 15.06
C ASP A 275 -15.49 -10.10 13.93
N ARG A 276 -14.71 -9.06 14.22
CA ARG A 276 -14.28 -8.00 13.30
C ARG A 276 -12.81 -7.64 13.49
N PRO A 277 -12.15 -7.11 12.44
CA PRO A 277 -10.80 -6.56 12.55
C PRO A 277 -10.77 -5.34 13.46
N GLU A 278 -9.94 -5.41 14.50
CA GLU A 278 -9.68 -4.32 15.43
C GLU A 278 -8.18 -4.24 15.70
N TRP A 279 -7.65 -3.05 15.94
CA TRP A 279 -6.21 -2.83 16.13
C TRP A 279 -5.93 -2.18 17.47
N ASN A 280 -4.82 -2.60 18.08
CA ASN A 280 -4.26 -1.94 19.24
C ASN A 280 -3.41 -0.75 18.78
N GLY A 281 -4.06 0.41 18.57
CA GLY A 281 -3.46 1.66 18.08
C GLY A 281 -2.44 2.29 19.03
N THR A 282 -1.34 1.59 19.30
CA THR A 282 -0.30 2.02 20.24
C THR A 282 0.89 2.67 19.53
N LEU A 283 1.02 2.49 18.22
CA LEU A 283 2.13 3.06 17.45
C LEU A 283 2.01 4.60 17.39
N GLY A 284 3.00 5.31 17.94
CA GLY A 284 3.04 6.78 17.96
C GLY A 284 2.22 7.45 19.07
N PHE A 285 1.33 6.70 19.74
CA PHE A 285 0.49 7.19 20.85
C PHE A 285 1.16 7.08 22.22
N TYR A 286 2.30 6.39 22.33
CA TYR A 286 3.09 6.29 23.56
C TYR A 286 4.51 6.85 23.38
N GLY A 287 4.88 7.81 24.22
CA GLY A 287 6.28 8.13 24.46
C GLY A 287 6.98 6.92 25.08
N GLU A 288 8.22 6.66 24.67
CA GLU A 288 9.06 5.58 25.21
C GLU A 288 8.96 5.50 26.74
N GLY A 289 8.29 4.44 27.19
CA GLY A 289 8.01 4.17 28.58
C GLY A 289 8.36 2.75 28.99
N LEU A 290 9.32 2.10 28.33
CA LEU A 290 9.90 0.84 28.78
C LEU A 290 11.41 0.79 28.50
N ASP A 291 12.16 1.67 29.18
CA ASP A 291 13.39 1.24 29.84
C ASP A 291 13.73 2.14 31.05
N ALA A 292 12.82 2.12 32.04
CA ALA A 292 13.02 2.80 33.33
C ALA A 292 14.28 2.34 34.09
N ASN A 293 14.95 1.27 33.64
CA ASN A 293 16.16 0.73 34.25
C ASN A 293 17.47 1.35 33.71
N LEU A 294 17.47 1.94 32.51
CA LEU A 294 18.67 2.57 31.94
C LEU A 294 18.88 4.01 32.44
N SER A 295 17.78 4.75 32.65
CA SER A 295 17.80 6.15 33.11
C SER A 295 18.21 6.30 34.59
N LEU A 296 17.77 5.39 35.47
CA LEU A 296 18.17 5.45 36.89
C LEU A 296 19.68 5.26 37.06
N ARG A 297 20.31 4.44 36.23
CA ARG A 297 21.77 4.25 36.23
C ARG A 297 22.51 5.50 35.74
N ALA A 298 22.04 6.17 34.69
CA ALA A 298 22.64 7.40 34.19
C ALA A 298 22.51 8.58 35.16
N CYS A 299 21.39 8.68 35.88
CA CYS A 299 21.18 9.74 36.87
C CYS A 299 22.00 9.52 38.15
N ILE A 300 22.16 8.27 38.59
CA ILE A 300 23.04 7.93 39.73
C ILE A 300 24.52 8.16 39.37
N VAL A 301 24.97 7.80 38.16
CA VAL A 301 26.36 7.98 37.72
C VAL A 301 26.73 9.46 37.57
N ASN A 302 25.82 10.30 37.03
CA ASN A 302 26.07 11.74 36.92
C ASN A 302 25.92 12.50 38.25
N GLY A 303 25.07 12.03 39.17
CA GLY A 303 24.98 12.59 40.52
C GLY A 303 26.26 12.40 41.35
N TRP A 304 26.93 11.26 41.20
CA TRP A 304 28.20 10.98 41.88
C TRP A 304 29.38 11.76 41.30
N LEU A 305 29.40 12.00 39.98
CA LEU A 305 30.44 12.81 39.31
C LEU A 305 30.40 14.29 39.71
N ILE A 306 29.21 14.84 39.99
CA ILE A 306 29.04 16.24 40.40
C ILE A 306 29.38 16.46 41.90
N LEU A 307 29.11 15.46 42.75
CA LEU A 307 29.54 15.48 44.16
C LEU A 307 31.07 15.28 44.30
N GLY A 308 31.69 14.45 43.46
CA GLY A 308 33.15 14.25 43.47
C GLY A 308 33.95 15.47 43.01
N SER A 309 33.43 16.22 42.02
CA SER A 309 34.11 17.41 41.48
C SER A 309 33.97 18.65 42.35
N THR A 310 32.93 18.74 43.19
CA THR A 310 32.79 19.81 44.19
C THR A 310 33.62 19.57 45.45
N LEU A 311 33.84 18.32 45.85
CA LEU A 311 34.72 17.97 46.98
C LEU A 311 36.22 18.12 46.64
N LEU A 312 36.64 17.86 45.39
CA LEU A 312 38.04 18.07 44.99
C LEU A 312 38.42 19.56 44.84
N ALA A 313 37.47 20.43 44.50
CA ALA A 313 37.72 21.87 44.36
C ALA A 313 37.85 22.63 45.71
N MET A 314 37.46 22.00 46.82
CA MET A 314 37.64 22.58 48.18
C MET A 314 38.88 22.06 48.91
N GLY A 315 39.65 21.13 48.32
CA GLY A 315 40.80 20.47 48.98
C GLY A 315 42.20 20.96 48.59
N LEU A 316 42.36 21.82 47.58
CA LEU A 316 43.67 22.27 47.08
C LEU A 316 43.96 23.75 47.37
N GLY A 317 43.59 24.19 48.56
CA GLY A 317 43.76 25.57 49.01
C GLY A 317 44.40 25.73 50.38
N PHE A 318 45.35 24.88 50.79
CA PHE A 318 46.24 25.16 51.92
C PHE A 318 47.55 24.36 51.79
N TRP A 319 48.63 25.09 51.44
CA TRP A 319 50.04 25.03 51.86
C TRP A 319 50.93 25.52 50.71
#